data_AF-A0A537SDQ4-F1
#
_entry.id   AF-A0A537SDQ4-F1
#
_cell.length_a   1.000
_cell.length_b   1.000
_cell.length_c   1.000
_cell.angle_alpha   90.00
_cell.angle_beta   90.00
_cell.angle_gamma   90.00
#
_symmetry.space_group_name_H-M   'P 1'
#
loop_
_entity.id
_entity.type
_entity.pdbx_description
1 polymer ?
#
loop_
_entity_poly.entity_id
_entity_poly.type
_entity_poly.pdbx_seq_one_letter_code
_entity_poly.pdbx_strand_id
1 'polypeptide(L)'
;MSIFAVNHLCREVLRDHAFRAAMKADPAKALAPLDLSDDERRALLAGDVGTLYRMGINAFLMNYLARFEVCGLDVKTYNQRMRAVKVDEVGQPVA
;
A
#
# COMPACT_ATOMS: atom_id res chain seq x y z
N MET A 1 14.49 -6.17 -0.67
CA MET A 1 13.26 -5.42 -0.36
C MET A 1 13.58 -3.95 -0.38
N SER A 2 12.78 -3.13 -1.04
CA SER A 2 13.00 -1.69 -1.09
C SER A 2 11.73 -0.99 -0.63
N ILE A 3 11.72 -0.60 0.65
CA ILE A 3 10.71 0.30 1.25
C ILE A 3 10.46 1.51 0.35
N PHE A 4 11.50 1.98 -0.35
CA PHE A 4 11.42 3.09 -1.27
C PHE A 4 10.47 2.83 -2.46
N ALA A 5 10.49 1.63 -3.06
CA ALA A 5 9.68 1.33 -4.25
C ALA A 5 8.18 1.44 -3.95
N VAL A 6 7.72 0.88 -2.84
CA VAL A 6 6.30 0.94 -2.45
C VAL A 6 5.89 2.34 -1.99
N ASN A 7 6.74 3.05 -1.26
CA ASN A 7 6.48 4.44 -0.89
C ASN A 7 6.40 5.36 -2.12
N HIS A 8 7.32 5.19 -3.08
CA HIS A 8 7.32 5.89 -4.35
C HIS A 8 6.03 5.59 -5.14
N LEU A 9 5.67 4.31 -5.25
CA LEU A 9 4.42 3.89 -5.86
C LEU A 9 3.20 4.59 -5.26
N CYS A 10 3.08 4.62 -3.92
CA CYS A 10 1.97 5.28 -3.25
C CYS A 10 1.90 6.78 -3.59
N ARG A 11 3.06 7.44 -3.71
CA ARG A 11 3.16 8.83 -4.17
C ARG A 11 2.75 8.98 -5.64
N GLU A 12 3.11 8.03 -6.50
CA GLU A 12 2.71 8.06 -7.92
C GLU A 12 1.21 7.82 -8.10
N VAL A 13 0.56 7.02 -7.25
CA VAL A 13 -0.91 6.94 -7.23
C VAL A 13 -1.53 8.33 -7.00
N LEU A 14 -0.88 9.22 -6.23
CA LEU A 14 -1.33 10.62 -6.07
C LEU A 14 -0.97 11.52 -7.26
N ARG A 15 0.21 11.35 -7.87
CA ARG A 15 0.76 12.31 -8.85
C ARG A 15 0.48 11.95 -10.30
N ASP A 16 0.56 10.68 -10.65
CA ASP A 16 0.36 10.18 -12.01
C ASP A 16 -1.08 9.65 -12.17
N HIS A 17 -1.87 10.41 -12.91
CA HIS A 17 -3.27 10.07 -13.17
C HIS A 17 -3.43 8.87 -14.10
N ALA A 18 -2.49 8.66 -15.04
CA ALA A 18 -2.52 7.51 -15.94
C ALA A 18 -2.17 6.23 -15.16
N PHE A 19 -1.14 6.28 -14.31
CA PHE A 19 -0.82 5.17 -13.41
C PHE A 19 -1.96 4.87 -12.43
N ARG A 20 -2.59 5.88 -11.84
CA ARG A 20 -3.79 5.69 -11.00
C ARG A 20 -4.91 5.00 -11.77
N ALA A 21 -5.19 5.43 -13.01
CA ALA A 21 -6.22 4.81 -13.83
C ALA A 21 -5.88 3.33 -14.12
N ALA A 22 -4.62 3.02 -14.41
CA ALA A 22 -4.14 1.66 -14.59
C ALA A 22 -4.30 0.82 -13.30
N MET A 23 -3.91 1.36 -12.15
CA MET A 23 -4.06 0.73 -10.84
C MET A 23 -5.53 0.48 -10.47
N LYS A 24 -6.46 1.34 -10.90
CA LYS A 24 -7.91 1.12 -10.72
C LYS A 24 -8.45 0.01 -11.62
N ALA A 25 -7.96 -0.05 -12.86
CA ALA A 25 -8.45 -1.00 -13.86
C ALA A 25 -7.92 -2.42 -13.60
N ASP A 26 -6.62 -2.55 -13.36
CA ASP A 26 -5.95 -3.83 -13.12
C ASP A 26 -4.65 -3.59 -12.32
N PRO A 27 -4.73 -3.65 -10.98
CA PRO A 27 -3.55 -3.51 -10.12
C PRO A 27 -2.46 -4.55 -10.44
N ALA A 28 -2.82 -5.81 -10.76
CA ALA A 28 -1.82 -6.85 -11.01
C ALA A 28 -0.98 -6.51 -12.24
N LYS A 29 -1.62 -6.05 -13.31
CA LYS A 29 -0.93 -5.59 -14.52
C LYS A 29 -0.14 -4.30 -14.30
N ALA A 30 -0.70 -3.33 -13.58
CA ALA A 30 -0.04 -2.05 -13.30
C ALA A 30 1.21 -2.21 -12.42
N LEU A 31 1.20 -3.20 -11.50
CA LEU A 31 2.34 -3.51 -10.64
C LEU A 31 3.40 -4.36 -11.35
N ALA A 32 3.04 -5.18 -12.35
CA ALA A 32 3.95 -6.12 -13.02
C ALA A 32 5.30 -5.53 -13.47
N PRO A 33 5.38 -4.31 -14.06
CA PRO A 33 6.66 -3.75 -14.50
C PRO A 33 7.52 -3.17 -13.36
N LEU A 34 7.00 -3.08 -12.14
CA LEU A 34 7.70 -2.49 -11.01
C LEU A 34 8.62 -3.52 -10.34
N ASP A 35 9.80 -3.07 -9.93
CA ASP A 35 10.76 -3.82 -9.12
C ASP A 35 10.26 -3.94 -7.67
N LEU A 36 9.34 -4.88 -7.48
CA LEU A 36 8.76 -5.26 -6.19
C LEU A 36 9.09 -6.72 -5.93
N SER A 37 9.46 -7.02 -4.69
CA SER A 37 9.52 -8.40 -4.22
C SER A 37 8.15 -9.07 -4.26
N ASP A 38 8.14 -10.40 -4.28
CA ASP A 38 6.90 -11.18 -4.29
C ASP A 38 6.02 -10.89 -3.07
N ASP A 39 6.63 -10.64 -1.91
CA ASP A 39 5.92 -10.32 -0.68
C ASP A 39 5.27 -8.93 -0.73
N GLU A 40 5.97 -7.91 -1.22
CA GLU A 40 5.43 -6.56 -1.43
C GLU A 40 4.26 -6.60 -2.42
N ARG A 41 4.43 -7.31 -3.55
CA ARG A 41 3.41 -7.46 -4.58
C ARG A 41 2.17 -8.16 -4.05
N ARG A 42 2.35 -9.27 -3.33
CA ARG A 42 1.25 -10.02 -2.71
C ARG A 42 0.50 -9.18 -1.68
N ALA A 43 1.23 -8.47 -0.82
CA ALA A 43 0.62 -7.61 0.20
C ALA A 43 -0.15 -6.44 -0.42
N LEU A 44 0.39 -5.81 -1.47
CA LEU A 44 -0.31 -4.78 -2.24
C LEU A 44 -1.60 -5.33 -2.86
N LEU A 45 -1.55 -6.45 -3.58
CA LEU A 45 -2.72 -7.01 -4.26
C LEU A 45 -3.81 -7.49 -3.29
N ALA A 46 -3.43 -7.95 -2.11
CA ALA A 46 -4.37 -8.30 -1.04
C ALA A 46 -4.93 -7.09 -0.28
N GLY A 47 -4.35 -5.90 -0.48
CA GLY A 47 -4.57 -4.72 0.35
C GLY A 47 -4.14 -4.95 1.81
N ASP A 48 -3.16 -5.81 2.07
CA ASP A 48 -2.73 -6.17 3.42
C ASP A 48 -1.93 -5.03 4.07
N VAL A 49 -2.67 -4.03 4.56
CA VAL A 49 -2.13 -2.83 5.21
C VAL A 49 -1.23 -3.18 6.39
N GLY A 50 -1.56 -4.23 7.15
CA GLY A 50 -0.77 -4.60 8.33
C GLY A 50 0.59 -5.16 7.95
N THR A 51 0.64 -6.01 6.93
CA THR A 51 1.90 -6.53 6.41
C THR A 51 2.72 -5.43 5.75
N LEU A 52 2.11 -4.56 4.93
CA LEU A 52 2.80 -3.41 4.36
C LEU A 52 3.34 -2.46 5.45
N TYR A 53 2.60 -2.24 6.53
CA TYR A 53 3.06 -1.39 7.61
C TYR A 53 4.26 -2.00 8.36
N ARG A 54 4.21 -3.32 8.65
CA ARG A 54 5.36 -4.06 9.22
C ARG A 54 6.57 -4.11 8.31
N MET A 55 6.39 -4.04 6.99
CA MET A 55 7.48 -3.91 6.02
C MET A 55 8.14 -2.52 6.03
N GLY A 56 7.62 -1.56 6.82
CA GLY A 56 8.16 -0.20 6.92
C GLY A 56 7.57 0.78 5.91
N ILE A 57 6.46 0.42 5.26
CA ILE A 57 5.80 1.33 4.32
C ILE A 57 5.10 2.44 5.10
N ASN A 58 5.25 3.67 4.64
CA ASN A 58 4.77 4.84 5.35
C ASN A 58 3.22 4.90 5.36
N ALA A 59 2.63 4.90 6.55
CA ALA A 59 1.18 4.92 6.75
C ALA A 59 0.48 6.14 6.13
N PHE A 60 1.15 7.30 6.05
CA PHE A 60 0.58 8.47 5.39
C PHE A 60 0.52 8.29 3.87
N LEU A 61 1.59 7.76 3.26
CA LEU A 61 1.61 7.49 1.82
C LEU A 61 0.63 6.38 1.43
N MET A 62 0.54 5.29 2.20
CA MET A 62 -0.41 4.20 1.91
C MET A 62 -1.86 4.66 1.90
N ASN A 63 -2.21 5.72 2.64
CA ASN A 63 -3.56 6.27 2.62
C ASN A 63 -3.98 6.75 1.22
N TYR A 64 -3.05 7.00 0.29
CA TYR A 64 -3.40 7.28 -1.10
C TYR A 64 -4.01 6.09 -1.82
N LEU A 65 -3.64 4.85 -1.45
CA LEU A 65 -4.27 3.65 -2.01
C LEU A 65 -5.76 3.62 -1.67
N ALA A 66 -6.08 3.91 -0.40
CA ALA A 66 -7.45 3.97 0.11
C ALA A 66 -8.24 5.16 -0.46
N ARG A 67 -7.62 6.34 -0.52
CA ARG A 67 -8.23 7.56 -1.07
C ARG A 67 -8.70 7.39 -2.51
N PHE A 68 -7.92 6.64 -3.30
CA PHE A 68 -8.22 6.41 -4.71
C PHE A 68 -8.81 5.03 -4.98
N GLU A 69 -9.18 4.29 -3.94
CA GLU A 69 -9.87 3.01 -4.05
C GLU A 69 -9.15 2.00 -4.96
N VAL A 70 -7.84 1.85 -4.77
CA VAL A 70 -7.01 0.88 -5.50
C VAL A 70 -6.61 -0.28 -4.58
N CYS A 71 -6.25 -1.42 -5.18
CA CYS A 71 -5.82 -2.61 -4.44
C CYS A 71 -6.86 -3.15 -3.43
N GLY A 72 -8.15 -2.99 -3.72
CA GLY A 72 -9.25 -3.45 -2.85
C GLY A 72 -9.36 -2.69 -1.52
N LEU A 73 -8.73 -1.52 -1.42
CA LEU A 73 -8.80 -0.65 -0.26
C LEU A 73 -9.81 0.46 -0.50
N ASP A 74 -10.48 0.88 0.56
CA ASP A 74 -11.19 2.15 0.67
C ASP A 74 -10.81 2.76 2.03
N VAL A 75 -11.29 3.97 2.34
CA VAL A 75 -10.97 4.64 3.60
C VAL A 75 -11.39 3.80 4.83
N LYS A 76 -12.51 3.08 4.75
CA LYS A 76 -13.02 2.26 5.85
C LYS A 76 -12.16 1.02 6.06
N THR A 77 -11.90 0.24 5.01
CA THR A 77 -11.12 -0.99 5.07
C THR A 77 -9.66 -0.70 5.42
N TYR A 78 -9.09 0.39 4.91
CA TYR A 78 -7.75 0.84 5.30
C TYR A 78 -7.65 1.14 6.80
N ASN A 79 -8.56 1.99 7.32
CA ASN A 79 -8.55 2.34 8.74
C ASN A 79 -8.81 1.13 9.64
N GLN A 80 -9.70 0.23 9.24
CA GLN A 80 -9.95 -1.01 9.97
C GLN A 80 -8.69 -1.88 10.03
N ARG A 81 -8.03 -2.10 8.89
CA ARG A 81 -6.82 -2.95 8.81
C ARG A 81 -5.63 -2.32 9.53
N MET A 82 -5.46 -1.00 9.46
CA MET A 82 -4.42 -0.27 10.18
C MET A 82 -4.60 -0.37 11.70
N ARG A 83 -5.82 -0.18 12.21
CA ARG A 83 -6.13 -0.30 13.65
C ARG A 83 -5.99 -1.71 14.20
N ALA A 84 -6.02 -2.72 13.34
CA ALA A 84 -5.78 -4.11 13.74
C ALA A 84 -4.29 -4.40 13.98
N VAL A 85 -3.39 -3.52 13.54
CA VAL A 85 -1.95 -3.66 13.81
C VAL A 85 -1.67 -3.25 15.25
N LYS A 86 -1.06 -4.16 16.02
CA LYS A 86 -0.52 -3.82 17.33
C LYS A 86 0.70 -2.94 17.14
N VAL A 87 0.76 -1.85 17.89
CA VAL A 87 1.88 -0.92 17.88
C VAL A 87 2.41 -0.69 19.29
N ASP A 88 3.68 -0.33 19.39
CA ASP A 88 4.30 0.12 20.63
C ASP A 88 3.89 1.56 20.99
N GLU A 89 4.47 2.09 22.07
CA GLU A 89 4.17 3.43 22.61
C GLU A 89 4.51 4.57 21.64
N VAL A 90 5.39 4.33 20.67
CA VAL A 90 5.80 5.31 19.65
C VAL A 90 5.17 5.02 18.27
N GLY A 91 4.23 4.08 18.21
CA GLY A 91 3.46 3.76 17.02
C GLY A 91 4.12 2.81 16.04
N GLN A 92 5.24 2.17 16.39
CA GLN A 92 5.89 1.17 15.54
C GLN A 92 5.16 -0.18 15.62
N PRO A 93 5.02 -0.91 14.50
CA PRO A 93 4.43 -2.25 14.52
C PRO A 93 5.20 -3.20 15.43
N VAL A 94 4.50 -3.93 16.30
CA VAL A 94 5.06 -5.04 17.06
C VAL A 94 4.69 -6.38 16.42
N ALA A 95 5.52 -7.40 16.65
CA ALA A 95 5.31 -8.77 16.15
C ALA A 95 4.08 -9.45 16.79
#